data_AF-A0A7U4JQ11-F1
#
_entry.id   AF-A0A7U4JQ11-F1
#
_cell.length_a   1.000
_cell.length_b   1.000
_cell.length_c   1.000
_cell.angle_alpha   90.00
_cell.angle_beta   90.00
_cell.angle_gamma   90.00
#
_symmetry.space_group_name_H-M   'P 1'
#
loop_
_entity.id
_entity.type
_entity.pdbx_description
1 polymer ?
#
loop_
_entity_poly.entity_id
_entity_poly.type
_entity_poly.pdbx_seq_one_letter_code
_entity_poly.pdbx_strand_id
1 'polypeptide(L)' 'MNVEKLKQKIEESGLTLYKLSIKSQVAYSTLHDIISGKAKNPRIDTITKIANALEEKVESLI' A
#
# COMPACT_ATOMS: atom_id res chain seq x y z
N MET A 1 -2.09 5.25 8.77
CA MET A 1 -2.16 4.14 7.80
C MET A 1 -2.04 2.84 8.54
N ASN A 2 -3.00 1.94 8.38
CA ASN A 2 -3.02 0.62 8.97
C ASN A 2 -2.16 -0.37 8.15
N VAL A 3 -0.91 -0.54 8.55
CA VAL A 3 0.07 -1.39 7.84
C VAL A 3 -0.32 -2.86 7.84
N GLU A 4 -0.89 -3.37 8.94
CA GLU A 4 -1.30 -4.78 9.03
C GLU A 4 -2.47 -5.06 8.08
N LYS A 5 -3.43 -4.13 7.97
CA LYS A 5 -4.51 -4.24 6.99
C LYS A 5 -4.00 -4.21 5.56
N LEU A 6 -3.00 -3.36 5.27
CA LEU A 6 -2.35 -3.33 3.96
C LEU A 6 -1.70 -4.67 3.61
N LYS A 7 -0.93 -5.27 4.54
CA LYS A 7 -0.30 -6.59 4.32
C LYS A 7 -1.33 -7.66 4.00
N GLN A 8 -2.41 -7.72 4.77
CA GLN A 8 -3.52 -8.64 4.54
C GLN A 8 -4.09 -8.47 3.13
N LYS A 9 -4.35 -7.23 2.70
CA LYS A 9 -4.93 -6.94 1.38
C LYS A 9 -3.98 -7.30 0.23
N ILE A 10 -2.69 -7.09 0.41
CA ILE A 10 -1.67 -7.51 -0.57
C ILE A 10 -1.71 -9.03 -0.74
N GLU A 11 -1.77 -9.77 0.37
CA GLU A 11 -1.83 -11.24 0.38
C GLU A 11 -3.13 -11.76 -0.26
N GLU A 12 -4.28 -11.20 0.10
CA GLU A 12 -5.59 -11.50 -0.49
C GLU A 12 -5.64 -11.23 -2.01
N SER A 13 -4.95 -10.19 -2.47
CA SER A 13 -4.90 -9.82 -3.89
C SER A 13 -3.96 -10.71 -4.73
N GLY A 14 -3.13 -11.53 -4.09
CA GLY A 14 -2.09 -12.32 -4.78
C GLY A 14 -0.99 -11.47 -5.44
N LEU A 15 -0.90 -10.17 -5.10
CA LEU A 15 0.11 -9.27 -5.62
C LEU A 15 1.40 -9.39 -4.81
N THR A 16 2.54 -9.36 -5.50
CA THR A 16 3.81 -9.09 -4.84
C THR A 16 3.96 -7.58 -4.64
N LEU A 17 4.83 -7.17 -3.71
CA LEU A 17 5.11 -5.75 -3.49
C LEU A 17 5.64 -5.04 -4.76
N TYR A 18 6.36 -5.77 -5.61
CA TYR A 18 6.78 -5.31 -6.93
C TYR A 18 5.59 -5.14 -7.89
N LYS A 19 4.65 -6.09 -7.97
CA LYS A 19 3.46 -5.91 -8.81
C LYS A 19 2.61 -4.74 -8.33
N LEU A 20 2.50 -4.55 -7.01
CA LEU A 20 1.82 -3.41 -6.42
C LEU A 20 2.50 -2.08 -6.77
N SER A 21 3.84 -2.02 -6.79
CA SER A 21 4.55 -0.78 -7.14
C SER A 21 4.22 -0.33 -8.56
N ILE A 22 4.18 -1.28 -9.51
CA ILE A 22 3.79 -1.00 -10.90
C ILE A 22 2.30 -0.60 -10.99
N LYS A 23 1.39 -1.34 -10.34
CA LYS A 23 -0.07 -1.09 -10.41
C LYS A 23 -0.46 0.25 -9.75
N SER A 24 0.16 0.60 -8.62
CA SER A 24 -0.13 1.83 -7.86
C SER A 24 0.67 3.04 -8.31
N GLN A 25 1.69 2.85 -9.16
CA GLN A 25 2.68 3.89 -9.50
C GLN A 25 3.34 4.51 -8.26
N VAL A 26 3.50 3.71 -7.20
CA VAL A 26 4.25 4.07 -5.99
C VAL A 26 5.58 3.34 -6.05
N ALA A 27 6.69 4.03 -5.78
CA ALA A 27 8.00 3.42 -5.81
C ALA A 27 8.08 2.22 -4.86
N TYR A 28 8.73 1.14 -5.31
CA TYR A 28 8.90 -0.07 -4.50
C TYR A 28 9.54 0.23 -3.14
N SER A 29 10.55 1.10 -3.10
CA SER A 29 11.20 1.55 -1.86
C SER A 29 10.23 2.23 -0.91
N THR A 30 9.29 3.04 -1.42
CA THR A 30 8.25 3.68 -0.62
C THR A 30 7.30 2.64 -0.03
N LEU A 31 6.83 1.68 -0.84
CA LEU A 31 5.99 0.59 -0.33
C LEU A 31 6.71 -0.25 0.72
N HIS A 32 7.98 -0.55 0.50
CA HIS A 32 8.82 -1.29 1.45
C HIS A 32 9.02 -0.52 2.77
N ASP A 33 9.33 0.78 2.69
CA ASP A 33 9.48 1.65 3.87
C ASP A 33 8.17 1.76 4.66
N ILE A 34 7.02 1.77 3.98
CA ILE A 34 5.69 1.76 4.61
C ILE A 34 5.46 0.43 5.34
N ILE A 35 5.65 -0.71 4.67
CA ILE A 35 5.40 -2.05 5.24
C ILE A 35 6.35 -2.37 6.40
N SER A 36 7.60 -1.92 6.31
CA SER A 36 8.61 -2.08 7.37
C SER A 36 8.44 -1.10 8.54
N GLY A 37 7.49 -0.16 8.45
CA GLY A 37 7.23 0.82 9.51
C GLY A 37 8.22 1.98 9.59
N LYS A 38 9.15 2.09 8.63
CA LYS A 38 10.09 3.21 8.49
C LYS A 38 9.36 4.50 8.06
N ALA A 39 8.34 4.38 7.21
CA ALA A 39 7.46 5.47 6.81
C ALA A 39 6.10 5.34 7.52
N LYS A 40 5.92 6.05 8.64
CA LYS A 40 4.72 5.96 9.48
C LYS A 40 3.52 6.78 8.97
N ASN A 41 3.82 7.88 8.26
CA ASN A 41 2.82 8.84 7.79
C ASN A 41 2.95 9.07 6.28
N PRO A 42 2.59 8.07 5.45
CA PRO A 42 2.48 8.31 4.02
C PRO A 42 1.44 9.39 3.74
N ARG A 43 1.70 10.21 2.73
CA ARG A 43 0.76 11.23 2.28
C ARG A 43 -0.52 10.59 1.77
N ILE A 44 -1.63 11.33 1.85
CA ILE A 44 -2.94 10.83 1.44
C ILE A 44 -2.96 10.38 -0.03
N ASP A 45 -2.22 11.05 -0.92
CA ASP A 45 -2.10 10.66 -2.33
C ASP A 45 -1.45 9.28 -2.51
N THR A 46 -0.43 8.96 -1.70
CA THR A 46 0.19 7.62 -1.68
C THR A 46 -0.80 6.57 -1.18
N ILE A 47 -1.55 6.86 -0.12
CA ILE A 47 -2.56 5.93 0.42
C ILE A 47 -3.65 5.68 -0.63
N THR A 48 -4.15 6.74 -1.29
CA THR A 48 -5.15 6.63 -2.36
C THR A 48 -4.65 5.80 -3.54
N LYS A 49 -3.41 5.99 -3.98
CA LYS A 49 -2.82 5.18 -5.06
C LYS A 49 -2.74 3.69 -4.71
N ILE A 50 -2.35 3.38 -3.47
CA ILE A 50 -2.29 2.01 -2.97
C ILE A 50 -3.69 1.40 -2.88
N ALA A 51 -4.65 2.13 -2.31
CA ALA A 51 -6.04 1.70 -2.18
C ALA A 51 -6.67 1.40 -3.54
N ASN A 52 -6.51 2.31 -4.52
CA ASN A 52 -7.01 2.12 -5.88
C ASN A 52 -6.38 0.90 -6.56
N ALA A 53 -5.08 0.66 -6.36
CA ALA A 53 -4.42 -0.52 -6.93
C ALA A 53 -4.89 -1.83 -6.30
N LEU A 54 -5.30 -1.80 -5.03
CA LEU A 54 -5.86 -2.95 -4.31
C LEU A 54 -7.39 -3.05 -4.45
N GLU A 55 -8.03 -2.16 -5.22
CA GLU A 55 -9.49 -2.06 -5.35
C GLU A 55 -10.20 -1.96 -3.99
N GLU A 56 -9.54 -1.28 -3.05
CA GLU A 56 -9.97 -1.12 -1.67
C GLU A 56 -10.32 0.35 -1.39
N LYS A 57 -11.20 0.59 -0.40
CA LYS A 57 -11.53 1.94 0.06
C LYS A 57 -10.36 2.53 0.84
N VAL A 58 -10.07 3.82 0.62
CA VAL A 58 -8.98 4.54 1.31
C VAL A 58 -9.15 4.46 2.83
N GLU A 59 -10.38 4.60 3.32
CA GLU A 59 -10.75 4.56 4.73
C GLU A 59 -10.40 3.23 5.41
N SER A 60 -10.33 2.13 4.64
CA SER A 60 -9.93 0.80 5.13
C SER A 60 -8.43 0.74 5.47
N LEU A 61 -7.63 1.62 4.85
CA LEU A 61 -6.17 1.65 5.00
C LEU A 61 -5.68 2.79 5.90
N ILE A 62 -6.54 3.68 6.38
CA ILE A 62 -6.15 4.79 7.27
C ILE A 62 -5.81 4.28 8.68
#